data_AF-A0A3Q3ECK7-F1
#
_entry.id   AF-A0A3Q3ECK7-F1
#
_cell.length_a   1.000
_cell.length_b   1.000
_cell.length_c   1.000
_cell.angle_alpha   90.00
_cell.angle_beta   90.00
_cell.angle_gamma   90.00
#
_symmetry.space_group_name_H-M   'P 1'
#
loop_
_entity.id
_entity.type
_entity.pdbx_description
1 polymer ?
#
loop_
_entity_poly.entity_id
_entity_poly.type
_entity_poly.pdbx_seq_one_letter_code
_entity_poly.pdbx_strand_id
1 'polypeptide(L)' 'MQDSLATVQFHDLLAQLDDQHSRFALENNFLLQHNIREIKRNLQVRTFIMPPVIKLQMKIKANRLN' A
#
# COMPACT_ATOMS: atom_id res chain seq x y z
N MET A 1 0.87 -12.33 -19.03
CA MET A 1 -0.25 -11.58 -18.42
C MET A 1 0.23 -10.16 -18.25
N GLN A 2 -0.44 -9.19 -18.86
CA GLN A 2 -0.03 -7.79 -18.77
C GLN A 2 -0.61 -7.22 -17.47
N ASP A 3 0.27 -6.85 -16.55
CA ASP A 3 -0.15 -6.22 -15.30
C ASP A 3 -0.85 -4.89 -15.60
N SER A 4 -1.99 -4.66 -14.95
CA SER A 4 -2.71 -3.40 -15.10
C SER A 4 -1.83 -2.23 -14.64
N LEU A 5 -2.02 -1.03 -15.21
CA LEU A 5 -1.32 0.18 -14.75
C LEU A 5 -1.44 0.39 -13.23
N ALA A 6 -2.58 0.03 -12.65
CA ALA A 6 -2.82 0.10 -11.21
C ALA A 6 -1.93 -0.86 -10.41
N THR A 7 -1.61 -2.05 -10.95
CA THR A 7 -0.69 -3.01 -10.34
C THR A 7 0.73 -2.44 -10.33
N VAL A 8 1.18 -1.87 -11.45
CA VAL A 8 2.50 -1.25 -11.58
C VAL A 8 2.65 -0.07 -10.61
N GLN A 9 1.70 0.87 -10.62
CA GLN A 9 1.70 2.02 -9.71
C GLN A 9 1.66 1.61 -8.24
N PHE A 10 0.99 0.50 -7.92
CA PHE A 10 0.98 -0.03 -6.56
C PHE A 10 2.36 -0.57 -6.14
N HIS A 11 3.08 -1.26 -7.03
CA HIS A 11 4.45 -1.68 -6.76
C HIS A 11 5.40 -0.49 -6.63
N ASP A 12 5.25 0.53 -7.47
CA ASP A 12 6.03 1.78 -7.38
C ASP A 12 5.82 2.48 -6.03
N LEU A 13 4.57 2.52 -5.54
CA LEU A 13 4.27 3.06 -4.21
C LEU A 13 4.97 2.27 -3.10
N LEU A 14 5.00 0.94 -3.16
CA LEU A 14 5.68 0.13 -2.17
C LEU A 14 7.20 0.36 -2.17
N ALA A 15 7.80 0.55 -3.35
CA ALA A 15 9.21 0.88 -3.48
C ALA A 15 9.52 2.27 -2.89
N GLN A 16 8.66 3.26 -3.11
CA GLN A 16 8.81 4.59 -2.49
C GLN A 16 8.76 4.53 -0.95
N LEU A 17 7.96 3.63 -0.38
CA LEU A 17 7.94 3.42 1.07
C LEU A 17 9.27 2.83 1.58
N ASP A 18 9.94 1.97 0.81
CA ASP A 18 11.27 1.46 1.16
C ASP A 18 12.34 2.57 1.14
N ASP A 19 12.25 3.47 0.17
CA ASP A 19 13.13 4.63 0.11
C ASP A 19 12.93 5.56 1.31
N GLN A 20 11.68 5.84 1.70
CA GLN A 20 11.39 6.65 2.89
C GLN A 20 11.85 5.98 4.18
N HIS A 21 11.65 4.67 4.32
CA HIS A 21 12.16 3.91 5.46
C HIS A 21 13.68 4.05 5.60
N SER A 22 14.40 3.96 4.47
CA SER A 22 15.86 4.14 4.44
C SER A 22 16.30 5.55 4.84
N ARG A 23 15.58 6.58 4.39
CA ARG A 23 15.84 7.98 4.80
C ARG A 23 15.62 8.19 6.30
N PHE A 24 14.51 7.69 6.84
CA PHE A 24 14.24 7.79 8.28
C PHE A 24 15.24 7.01 9.14
N ALA A 25 15.80 5.92 8.61
CA ALA A 25 16.88 5.20 9.29
C ALA A 25 18.15 6.06 9.37
N LEU A 26 18.51 6.80 8.32
CA LEU A 26 19.65 7.73 8.32
C LEU A 26 19.44 8.89 9.31
N GLU A 27 18.20 9.34 9.47
CA GLU A 27 17.81 10.39 10.41
C GLU A 27 17.66 9.88 11.86
N ASN A 28 17.85 8.58 12.12
CA ASN A 28 17.56 7.92 13.40
C ASN A 28 16.11 8.16 13.89
N ASN A 29 15.18 8.36 12.97
CA ASN A 29 13.77 8.58 13.29
C ASN A 29 13.02 7.25 13.42
N PHE A 30 13.20 6.59 14.56
CA PHE A 30 12.63 5.27 14.84
C PHE A 30 11.09 5.24 14.74
N LEU A 31 10.42 6.33 15.14
CA LEU A 31 8.97 6.42 15.07
C LEU A 31 8.49 6.37 13.62
N LEU A 32 9.07 7.21 12.75
CA LEU A 32 8.67 7.24 11.34
C LEU A 32 9.11 5.99 10.58
N GLN A 33 10.29 5.44 10.90
CA GLN A 33 10.73 4.15 10.36
C GLN A 33 9.72 3.03 10.67
N HIS A 34 9.31 2.91 11.93
CA HIS A 34 8.29 1.95 12.35
C HIS A 34 6.95 2.18 11.64
N ASN A 35 6.49 3.43 11.59
CA ASN A 35 5.21 3.78 10.99
C ASN A 35 5.17 3.43 9.49
N ILE A 36 6.24 3.71 8.74
CA ILE A 36 6.34 3.35 7.33
C ILE A 36 6.29 1.83 7.13
N ARG A 37 7.00 1.07 7.97
CA ARG A 37 6.96 -0.40 7.92
C ARG A 37 5.55 -0.95 8.13
N GLU A 38 4.82 -0.42 9.11
CA GLU A 38 3.43 -0.84 9.39
C GLU A 38 2.46 -0.40 8.28
N ILE A 39 2.63 0.81 7.72
CA ILE A 39 1.83 1.28 6.58
C ILE A 39 2.04 0.37 5.36
N LYS A 40 3.30 0.07 5.01
CA LYS A 40 3.63 -0.81 3.88
C LYS A 40 2.99 -2.20 4.05
N ARG A 41 3.12 -2.79 5.25
CA ARG A 41 2.49 -4.07 5.59
C ARG A 41 0.97 -4.00 5.44
N ASN A 42 0.32 -2.97 5.98
CA ASN A 42 -1.13 -2.81 5.89
C ASN A 42 -1.62 -2.66 4.46
N LEU A 43 -0.88 -1.96 3.60
CA LEU A 43 -1.20 -1.84 2.18
C LEU A 43 -1.06 -3.18 1.45
N GLN A 44 0.01 -3.93 1.70
CA GLN A 44 0.20 -5.26 1.11
C GLN A 44 -0.87 -6.25 1.58
N VAL A 45 -1.20 -6.28 2.87
CA VAL A 45 -2.24 -7.16 3.42
C VAL A 45 -3.62 -6.81 2.86
N ARG A 46 -3.98 -5.52 2.82
CA ARG A 46 -5.28 -5.09 2.27
C ARG A 46 -5.40 -5.37 0.77
N THR A 47 -4.30 -5.28 0.03
CA THR A 47 -4.31 -5.49 -1.42
C THR A 47 -4.14 -6.97 -1.80
N PHE A 48 -3.38 -7.78 -1.06
CA PHE A 48 -3.11 -9.17 -1.46
C PHE A 48 -3.83 -10.22 -0.62
N ILE A 49 -4.29 -9.89 0.59
CA ILE A 49 -4.91 -10.85 1.52
C ILE A 49 -6.43 -10.65 1.67
N MET A 50 -6.99 -9.46 1.38
CA MET A 50 -8.46 -9.34 1.32
C MET A 50 -9.00 -10.11 0.10
N PRO A 51 -9.92 -11.07 0.30
CA PRO A 51 -10.46 -11.84 -0.81
C PRO A 51 -11.11 -10.90 -1.84
N PRO A 52 -11.02 -11.21 -3.15
CA PRO A 52 -11.47 -10.34 -4.24
C PRO A 52 -12.90 -9.80 -4.07
N VAL A 53 -13.77 -10.59 -3.42
CA VAL A 53 -15.15 -10.22 -3.10
C VAL A 53 -15.26 -8.98 -2.20
N ILE A 54 -14.36 -8.82 -1.22
CA ILE A 54 -14.38 -7.67 -0.30
C ILE A 54 -13.88 -6.40 -1.00
N LYS A 55 -12.90 -6.54 -1.90
CA LYS A 55 -12.47 -5.43 -2.78
C LYS A 55 -13.59 -4.95 -3.70
N LEU A 56 -14.34 -5.89 -4.31
CA LEU A 56 -15.48 -5.55 -5.16
C LEU A 56 -16.60 -4.87 -4.36
N GLN A 57 -16.92 -5.38 -3.18
CA GLN A 57 -17.91 -4.79 -2.26
C GLN A 57 -17.56 -3.34 -1.91
N MET A 58 -16.30 -3.06 -1.59
CA MET A 58 -15.86 -1.68 -1.29
C MET A 58 -15.89 -0.77 -2.52
N LYS A 59 -15.52 -1.28 -3.71
CA LYS A 59 -15.61 -0.52 -4.97
C LYS A 59 -17.05 -0.15 -5.32
N ILE A 60 -17.99 -1.10 -5.15
CA ILE A 60 -19.42 -0.87 -5.38
C ILE A 60 -19.98 0.14 -4.36
N LYS A 61 -19.56 0.04 -3.10
CA LYS A 61 -20.02 0.96 -2.04
C LYS A 61 -19.49 2.38 -2.24
N ALA A 62 -18.26 2.54 -2.72
CA ALA A 62 -17.68 3.85 -3.06
C ALA A 62 -18.38 4.51 -4.27
N ASN A 63 -18.81 3.73 -5.26
CA ASN A 63 -19.54 4.25 -6.43
C ASN A 63 -21.01 4.58 -6.15
N ARG A 64 -21.59 4.15 -5.02
CA ARG A 64 -22.97 4.47 -4.61
C ARG A 64 -23.11 5.77 -3.81
N LEU A 65 -21.99 6.43 -3.52
CA LEU A 65 -21.95 7.69 -2.76
C LEU A 65 -21.64 8.91 -3.66
N ASN A 66 -21.65 8.73 -4.98
CA ASN A 66 -21.56 9.80 -5.99
C ASN A 66 -22.85 9.86 -6.81
#